data_AF-A0AAW2Z7T6-F1
#
_entry.id   AF-A0AAW2Z7T6-F1
#
_cell.length_a   1.000
_cell.length_b   1.000
_cell.length_c   1.000
_cell.angle_alpha   90.00
_cell.angle_beta   90.00
_cell.angle_gamma   90.00
#
_symmetry.space_group_name_H-M   'P 1'
#
loop_
_entity.id
_entity.type
_entity.pdbx_description
1 polymer ?
#
loop_
_entity_poly.entity_id
_entity_poly.type
_entity_poly.pdbx_seq_one_letter_code
_entity_poly.pdbx_strand_id
1 'polypeptide(L)'
;MHVNEIEYIQLVLADERVDINDVFRKVIDYAQIPFDHVASVLKFHPKFDPALWDNYAIRRLSSYKDLRSDGVVLGLLRVADIDPSACDNYAIRKAGKNGNYQIIRELMTDKRVDPCARNNEALKGACKIGSASSVYELLIDSRLDPSIDNLHVTLLEIAIKNYHSEVIEELLCHERVDPSVPNNYPILLASRMNQVEAITILLNDGRVDPGCNNNECLRVACKKQVLRCCEIIIGR
;
A
#
# COMPACT_ATOMS: atom_id res chain seq x y z
N MET A 1 6.31 -40.72 16.50
CA MET A 1 7.26 -40.45 15.40
C MET A 1 6.78 -39.21 14.68
N HIS A 2 7.27 -38.04 15.08
CA HIS A 2 7.12 -36.85 14.26
C HIS A 2 8.17 -36.97 13.17
N VAL A 3 7.77 -37.41 11.97
CA VAL A 3 8.60 -37.17 10.78
C VAL A 3 8.79 -35.66 10.74
N ASN A 4 10.03 -35.20 10.76
CA ASN A 4 10.35 -33.79 10.66
C ASN A 4 9.71 -33.31 9.35
N GLU A 5 8.84 -32.30 9.38
CA GLU A 5 8.10 -31.83 8.20
C GLU A 5 9.04 -31.55 7.02
N ILE A 6 10.29 -31.19 7.31
CA ILE A 6 11.39 -31.01 6.35
C ILE A 6 11.75 -32.30 5.60
N GLU A 7 11.92 -33.42 6.30
CA GLU A 7 12.25 -34.70 5.68
C GLU A 7 11.09 -35.19 4.81
N TYR A 8 9.86 -34.97 5.25
CA TYR A 8 8.68 -35.30 4.47
C TYR A 8 8.59 -34.45 3.20
N ILE A 9 8.83 -33.14 3.29
CA ILE A 9 8.90 -32.26 2.11
C ILE A 9 10.00 -32.77 1.18
N GLN A 10 11.23 -32.96 1.66
CA GLN A 10 12.35 -33.43 0.82
C GLN A 10 12.04 -34.78 0.12
N LEU A 11 11.39 -35.71 0.80
CA LEU A 11 10.91 -36.97 0.22
C LEU A 11 9.89 -36.74 -0.91
N VAL A 12 8.93 -35.84 -0.71
CA VAL A 12 7.94 -35.49 -1.73
C VAL A 12 8.58 -34.77 -2.92
N LEU A 13 9.58 -33.91 -2.69
CA LEU A 13 10.29 -33.21 -3.77
C LEU A 13 11.26 -34.12 -4.54
N ALA A 14 11.68 -35.25 -3.97
CA ALA A 14 12.54 -36.23 -4.64
C ALA A 14 11.77 -37.18 -5.58
N ASP A 15 10.43 -37.24 -5.50
CA ASP A 15 9.61 -38.06 -6.39
C ASP A 15 9.40 -37.36 -7.74
N GLU A 16 9.99 -37.90 -8.80
CA GLU A 16 9.93 -37.32 -10.14
C GLU A 16 8.52 -37.22 -10.74
N ARG A 17 7.55 -37.96 -10.18
CA ARG A 17 6.14 -37.94 -10.60
C ARG A 17 5.38 -36.73 -10.03
N VAL A 18 5.95 -36.06 -9.04
CA VAL A 18 5.34 -34.91 -8.39
C VAL A 18 5.63 -33.65 -9.21
N ASP A 19 4.57 -32.95 -9.60
CA ASP A 19 4.71 -31.61 -10.17
C ASP A 19 5.04 -30.62 -9.04
N ILE A 20 6.31 -30.26 -8.97
CA ILE A 20 6.88 -29.35 -7.99
C ILE A 20 6.17 -27.98 -7.97
N ASN A 21 5.70 -27.51 -9.12
CA ASN A 21 5.08 -26.21 -9.27
C ASN A 21 3.60 -26.24 -8.83
N ASP A 22 2.89 -27.36 -9.05
CA ASP A 22 1.55 -27.56 -8.47
C ASP A 22 1.60 -27.73 -6.94
N VAL A 23 2.61 -28.44 -6.42
CA VAL A 23 2.87 -28.50 -4.97
C VAL A 23 3.07 -27.08 -4.42
N PHE A 24 3.95 -26.30 -5.05
CA PHE A 24 4.19 -24.92 -4.65
C PHE A 24 2.92 -24.07 -4.66
N ARG A 25 2.12 -24.16 -5.73
CA ARG A 25 0.82 -23.47 -5.83
C ARG A 25 -0.09 -23.80 -4.67
N LYS A 26 -0.24 -25.10 -4.37
CA LYS A 26 -1.07 -25.59 -3.27
C LYS A 26 -0.56 -25.07 -1.92
N VAL A 27 0.75 -25.06 -1.70
CA VAL A 27 1.32 -24.51 -0.46
C VAL A 27 0.98 -23.03 -0.31
N ILE A 28 1.09 -22.23 -1.38
CA ILE A 28 0.68 -20.82 -1.38
C ILE A 28 -0.81 -20.68 -1.07
N ASP A 29 -1.66 -21.49 -1.70
CA ASP A 29 -3.12 -21.38 -1.61
C ASP A 29 -3.68 -21.84 -0.27
N TYR A 30 -3.05 -22.83 0.38
CA TYR A 30 -3.58 -23.48 1.58
C TYR A 30 -2.91 -23.06 2.89
N ALA A 31 -1.84 -22.26 2.87
CA ALA A 31 -1.27 -21.45 3.96
C ALA A 31 -1.12 -22.07 5.38
N GLN A 32 -1.33 -23.37 5.56
CA GLN A 32 -1.16 -24.06 6.84
C GLN A 32 0.30 -24.49 7.10
N ILE A 33 1.17 -24.40 6.10
CA ILE A 33 2.59 -24.79 6.19
C ILE A 33 3.45 -23.51 6.23
N PRO A 34 4.47 -23.41 7.11
CA PRO A 34 5.44 -22.33 7.10
C PRO A 34 6.19 -22.27 5.76
N PHE A 35 5.85 -21.27 4.96
CA PHE A 35 6.32 -21.16 3.57
C PHE A 35 7.83 -20.91 3.45
N ASP A 36 8.45 -20.30 4.47
CA ASP A 36 9.89 -20.04 4.51
C ASP A 36 10.72 -21.32 4.24
N HIS A 37 10.29 -22.44 4.82
CA HIS A 37 10.96 -23.72 4.68
C HIS A 37 10.75 -24.29 3.28
N VAL A 38 9.50 -24.28 2.78
CA VAL A 38 9.16 -24.80 1.45
C VAL A 38 9.90 -24.04 0.35
N ALA A 39 9.92 -22.70 0.40
CA ALA A 39 10.65 -21.89 -0.57
C ALA A 39 12.17 -22.12 -0.52
N SER A 40 12.75 -22.29 0.68
CA SER A 40 14.18 -22.54 0.84
C SER A 40 14.65 -23.85 0.20
N VAL A 41 13.77 -24.85 0.14
CA VAL A 41 14.06 -26.14 -0.49
C VAL A 41 13.74 -26.09 -1.99
N LEU A 42 12.62 -25.46 -2.37
CA LEU A 42 12.17 -25.37 -3.77
C LEU A 42 13.10 -24.58 -4.67
N LYS A 43 13.74 -23.51 -4.17
CA LYS A 43 14.63 -22.66 -4.99
C LYS A 43 15.82 -23.39 -5.62
N PHE A 44 16.20 -24.55 -5.09
CA PHE A 44 17.29 -25.38 -5.64
C PHE A 44 16.80 -26.52 -6.52
N HIS A 45 15.48 -26.71 -6.64
CA HIS A 45 14.91 -27.79 -7.41
C HIS A 45 14.91 -27.43 -8.91
N PRO A 46 15.48 -28.27 -9.80
CA PRO A 46 15.71 -27.91 -11.20
C PRO A 46 14.45 -27.71 -12.03
N LYS A 47 13.31 -28.29 -11.61
CA LYS A 47 12.00 -28.11 -12.26
C LYS A 47 11.16 -26.98 -11.66
N PHE A 48 11.64 -26.33 -10.59
CA PHE A 48 10.91 -25.26 -9.93
C PHE A 48 11.07 -23.97 -10.74
N ASP A 49 9.95 -23.42 -11.18
CA ASP A 49 9.91 -22.14 -11.89
C ASP A 49 9.00 -21.16 -11.12
N PRO A 50 9.59 -20.20 -10.39
CA PRO A 50 8.83 -19.23 -9.62
C PRO A 50 8.10 -18.19 -10.48
N ALA A 51 8.41 -18.11 -11.78
CA ALA A 51 7.76 -17.21 -12.74
C ALA A 51 6.50 -17.80 -13.37
N LEU A 52 6.20 -19.08 -13.12
CA LEU A 52 5.00 -19.75 -13.65
C LEU A 52 3.70 -19.01 -13.33
N TRP A 53 2.75 -19.16 -14.26
CA TRP A 53 1.42 -18.54 -14.21
C TRP A 53 1.49 -17.02 -13.98
N ASP A 54 2.32 -16.35 -14.77
CA ASP A 54 2.54 -14.90 -14.71
C ASP A 54 2.97 -14.44 -13.31
N ASN A 55 4.03 -15.08 -12.78
CA ASN A 55 4.53 -14.82 -11.43
C ASN A 55 3.43 -14.94 -10.37
N TYR A 56 2.58 -15.98 -10.44
CA TYR A 56 1.44 -16.17 -9.54
C TYR A 56 1.85 -16.11 -8.07
N ALA A 57 3.02 -16.64 -7.74
CA ALA A 57 3.50 -16.74 -6.39
C ALA A 57 3.66 -15.37 -5.71
N ILE A 58 4.41 -14.46 -6.34
CA ILE A 58 4.59 -13.12 -5.79
C ILE A 58 3.26 -12.36 -5.75
N ARG A 59 2.42 -12.49 -6.80
CA ARG A 59 1.10 -11.86 -6.84
C ARG A 59 0.20 -12.33 -5.69
N ARG A 60 0.17 -13.63 -5.43
CA ARG A 60 -0.67 -14.25 -4.42
C ARG A 60 -0.16 -13.93 -3.02
N LEU A 61 1.14 -13.94 -2.80
CA LEU A 61 1.71 -13.63 -1.49
C LEU A 61 1.57 -12.15 -1.13
N SER A 62 1.72 -11.23 -2.10
CA SER A 62 1.38 -9.81 -1.90
C SER A 62 -0.10 -9.56 -1.63
N SER A 63 -0.96 -10.57 -1.79
CA SER A 63 -2.41 -10.49 -1.49
C SER A 63 -2.79 -10.84 -0.07
N TYR A 64 -1.90 -11.48 0.70
CA TYR A 64 -2.16 -11.78 2.10
C TYR A 64 -2.06 -10.52 2.96
N LYS A 65 -2.86 -10.44 4.03
CA LYS A 65 -2.81 -9.35 5.02
C LYS A 65 -1.88 -9.68 6.20
N ASP A 66 -1.49 -10.94 6.36
CA ASP A 66 -0.72 -11.38 7.52
C ASP A 66 0.78 -11.15 7.33
N LEU A 67 1.39 -10.54 8.36
CA LEU A 67 2.83 -10.26 8.51
C LEU A 67 3.73 -11.52 8.34
N ARG A 68 3.16 -12.71 8.48
CA ARG A 68 3.88 -13.98 8.25
C ARG A 68 4.31 -14.17 6.79
N SER A 69 3.73 -13.40 5.88
CA SER A 69 4.01 -13.47 4.44
C SER A 69 5.21 -12.60 4.02
N ASP A 70 5.72 -11.74 4.91
CA ASP A 70 6.74 -10.74 4.54
C ASP A 70 8.10 -11.40 4.28
N GLY A 71 8.58 -12.25 5.20
CA GLY A 71 9.82 -13.03 5.05
C GLY A 71 9.81 -13.97 3.84
N VAL A 72 8.61 -14.38 3.46
CA VAL A 72 8.31 -15.27 2.35
C VAL A 72 8.38 -14.54 1.01
N VAL A 73 7.71 -13.40 0.88
CA VAL A 73 7.80 -12.54 -0.32
C VAL A 73 9.24 -12.11 -0.54
N LEU A 74 9.93 -11.76 0.55
CA LEU A 74 11.36 -11.50 0.62
C LEU A 74 12.22 -12.66 0.08
N GLY A 75 11.93 -13.88 0.52
CA GLY A 75 12.64 -15.07 0.07
C GLY A 75 12.47 -15.35 -1.41
N LEU A 76 11.25 -15.17 -1.94
CA LEU A 76 10.96 -15.35 -3.36
C LEU A 76 11.55 -14.25 -4.24
N LEU A 77 11.47 -12.98 -3.82
CA LEU A 77 12.08 -11.85 -4.54
C LEU A 77 13.59 -12.02 -4.75
N ARG A 78 14.26 -12.83 -3.91
CA ARG A 78 15.68 -13.16 -4.03
C ARG A 78 15.97 -14.34 -4.97
N VAL A 79 14.95 -15.02 -5.51
CA VAL A 79 15.11 -16.09 -6.51
C VAL A 79 15.18 -15.45 -7.90
N ALA A 80 16.15 -15.90 -8.71
CA ALA A 80 16.71 -15.13 -9.82
C ALA A 80 15.82 -14.90 -11.06
N ASP A 81 14.59 -15.43 -11.14
CA ASP A 81 13.78 -15.37 -12.36
C ASP A 81 12.39 -14.73 -12.16
N ILE A 82 12.09 -14.19 -10.98
CA ILE A 82 10.81 -13.52 -10.74
C ILE A 82 10.79 -12.15 -11.43
N ASP A 83 9.72 -11.86 -12.15
CA ASP A 83 9.38 -10.52 -12.61
C ASP A 83 8.32 -9.88 -11.67
N PRO A 84 8.73 -9.00 -10.74
CA PRO A 84 7.81 -8.34 -9.82
C PRO A 84 6.91 -7.31 -10.52
N SER A 85 7.21 -6.95 -11.78
CA SER A 85 6.40 -6.03 -12.58
C SER A 85 5.24 -6.71 -13.32
N ALA A 86 5.14 -8.04 -13.23
CA ALA A 86 4.11 -8.83 -13.91
C ALA A 86 2.67 -8.36 -13.59
N CYS A 87 1.78 -8.52 -14.58
CA CYS A 87 0.36 -8.13 -14.53
C CYS A 87 0.15 -6.66 -14.09
N ASP A 88 0.83 -5.73 -14.76
CA ASP A 88 0.84 -4.29 -14.46
C ASP A 88 1.29 -4.00 -13.03
N ASN A 89 2.42 -4.57 -12.58
CA ASN A 89 2.91 -4.42 -11.21
C ASN A 89 1.87 -4.85 -10.15
N TYR A 90 1.21 -5.99 -10.37
CA TYR A 90 0.13 -6.46 -9.48
C TYR A 90 0.59 -6.57 -8.02
N ALA A 91 1.82 -7.04 -7.78
CA ALA A 91 2.36 -7.25 -6.44
C ALA A 91 2.32 -5.95 -5.60
N ILE A 92 2.92 -4.86 -6.09
CA ILE A 92 2.96 -3.58 -5.36
C ILE A 92 1.57 -2.94 -5.24
N ARG A 93 0.73 -3.03 -6.29
CA ARG A 93 -0.65 -2.52 -6.24
C ARG A 93 -1.46 -3.23 -5.16
N LYS A 94 -1.29 -4.54 -5.03
CA LYS A 94 -2.00 -5.32 -4.02
C LYS A 94 -1.44 -5.09 -2.62
N ALA A 95 -0.12 -4.98 -2.47
CA ALA A 95 0.54 -4.65 -1.21
C ALA A 95 0.06 -3.29 -0.67
N GLY A 96 0.00 -2.26 -1.51
CA GLY A 96 -0.55 -0.94 -1.16
C GLY A 96 -2.01 -1.00 -0.70
N LYS A 97 -2.87 -1.74 -1.41
CA LYS A 97 -4.28 -1.96 -1.01
C LYS A 97 -4.45 -2.69 0.32
N ASN A 98 -3.48 -3.51 0.69
CA ASN A 98 -3.50 -4.25 1.95
C ASN A 98 -2.82 -3.48 3.09
N GLY A 99 -2.01 -2.46 2.79
CA GLY A 99 -1.24 -1.70 3.76
C GLY A 99 0.06 -2.39 4.21
N ASN A 100 0.59 -3.31 3.42
CA ASN A 100 1.77 -4.11 3.76
C ASN A 100 3.05 -3.37 3.37
N TYR A 101 3.50 -2.45 4.22
CA TYR A 101 4.65 -1.59 3.93
C TYR A 101 5.97 -2.38 3.78
N GLN A 102 6.15 -3.51 4.46
CA GLN A 102 7.34 -4.35 4.33
C GLN A 102 7.47 -4.90 2.90
N ILE A 103 6.38 -5.42 2.34
CA ILE A 103 6.35 -5.92 0.96
C ILE A 103 6.61 -4.79 -0.03
N ILE A 104 6.02 -3.61 0.21
CA ILE A 104 6.27 -2.42 -0.63
C ILE A 104 7.76 -2.08 -0.61
N ARG A 105 8.35 -1.91 0.57
CA ARG A 105 9.77 -1.58 0.74
C ARG A 105 10.66 -2.52 -0.05
N GLU A 106 10.41 -3.82 0.03
CA GLU A 106 11.22 -4.85 -0.61
C GLU A 106 11.01 -4.90 -2.12
N LEU A 107 9.76 -4.81 -2.59
CA LEU A 107 9.46 -4.68 -4.04
C LEU A 107 10.14 -3.47 -4.65
N MET A 108 10.19 -2.35 -3.92
CA MET A 108 10.77 -1.09 -4.37
C MET A 108 12.30 -1.12 -4.47
N THR A 109 12.96 -2.14 -3.91
CA THR A 109 14.40 -2.37 -4.15
C THR A 109 14.69 -2.83 -5.58
N ASP A 110 13.69 -3.44 -6.25
CA ASP A 110 13.80 -3.88 -7.63
C ASP A 110 13.39 -2.76 -8.59
N LYS A 111 14.34 -2.32 -9.43
CA LYS A 111 14.15 -1.23 -10.39
C LYS A 111 13.07 -1.50 -11.44
N ARG A 112 12.71 -2.77 -11.66
CA ARG A 112 11.65 -3.18 -12.60
C ARG A 112 10.27 -2.83 -12.08
N VAL A 113 10.10 -2.69 -10.76
CA VAL A 113 8.82 -2.32 -10.17
C VAL A 113 8.53 -0.85 -10.44
N ASP A 114 7.41 -0.59 -11.10
CA ASP A 114 6.85 0.75 -11.29
C ASP A 114 5.77 1.02 -10.22
N PRO A 115 6.03 1.90 -9.23
CA PRO A 115 5.05 2.26 -8.21
C PRO A 115 3.88 3.09 -8.77
N CYS A 116 4.02 3.65 -9.98
CA CYS A 116 3.01 4.51 -10.61
C CYS A 116 1.94 3.71 -11.36
N ALA A 117 2.07 2.39 -11.41
CA ALA A 117 1.19 1.51 -12.17
C ALA A 117 -0.29 1.76 -11.87
N ARG A 118 -1.09 1.81 -12.95
CA ARG A 118 -2.53 2.09 -12.94
C ARG A 118 -2.89 3.39 -12.19
N ASN A 119 -2.18 4.46 -12.50
CA ASN A 119 -2.43 5.80 -11.95
C ASN A 119 -2.28 5.82 -10.42
N ASN A 120 -1.09 5.42 -9.95
CA ASN A 120 -0.70 5.37 -8.54
C ASN A 120 -1.64 4.49 -7.68
N GLU A 121 -2.10 3.35 -8.22
CA GLU A 121 -3.11 2.49 -7.55
C GLU A 121 -2.62 1.98 -6.19
N ALA A 122 -1.33 1.68 -6.05
CA ALA A 122 -0.71 1.27 -4.79
C ALA A 122 -0.85 2.35 -3.71
N LEU A 123 -0.50 3.60 -4.04
CA LEU A 123 -0.56 4.74 -3.12
C LEU A 123 -1.99 5.11 -2.76
N LYS A 124 -2.90 5.10 -3.73
CA LYS A 124 -4.34 5.30 -3.48
C LYS A 124 -4.91 4.22 -2.57
N GLY A 125 -4.48 2.97 -2.75
CA GLY A 125 -4.81 1.85 -1.88
C GLY A 125 -4.33 2.08 -0.45
N ALA A 126 -3.08 2.49 -0.28
CA ALA A 126 -2.48 2.78 1.02
C ALA A 126 -3.21 3.92 1.75
N CYS A 127 -3.57 4.99 1.02
CA CYS A 127 -4.35 6.10 1.56
C CYS A 127 -5.76 5.67 1.97
N LYS A 128 -6.39 4.78 1.19
CA LYS A 128 -7.76 4.30 1.45
C LYS A 128 -7.85 3.34 2.64
N ILE A 129 -6.81 2.54 2.88
CA ILE A 129 -6.78 1.61 4.02
C ILE A 129 -6.24 2.25 5.31
N GLY A 130 -5.64 3.44 5.21
CA GLY A 130 -5.11 4.17 6.36
C GLY A 130 -3.69 3.79 6.75
N SER A 131 -2.90 3.20 5.83
CA SER A 131 -1.54 2.76 6.13
C SER A 131 -0.53 3.89 5.88
N ALA A 132 -0.30 4.74 6.89
CA ALA A 132 0.71 5.81 6.81
C ALA A 132 2.11 5.26 6.47
N SER A 133 2.52 4.13 7.07
CA SER A 133 3.80 3.48 6.73
C SER A 133 3.90 3.10 5.25
N SER A 134 2.81 2.61 4.63
CA SER A 134 2.82 2.29 3.20
C SER A 134 2.88 3.55 2.33
N VAL A 135 2.24 4.64 2.77
CA VAL A 135 2.30 5.95 2.10
C VAL A 135 3.72 6.48 2.13
N TYR A 136 4.38 6.45 3.28
CA TYR A 136 5.79 6.81 3.44
C TYR A 136 6.69 6.02 2.47
N GLU A 137 6.65 4.69 2.50
CA GLU A 137 7.50 3.83 1.64
C GLU A 137 7.29 4.08 0.13
N LEU A 138 6.08 4.47 -0.28
CA LEU A 138 5.80 4.80 -1.67
C LEU A 138 6.26 6.21 -2.06
N LEU A 139 6.16 7.18 -1.14
CA LEU A 139 6.48 8.60 -1.41
C LEU A 139 7.96 8.96 -1.24
N ILE A 140 8.76 8.10 -0.62
CA ILE A 140 10.22 8.26 -0.66
C ILE A 140 10.80 8.00 -2.05
N ASP A 141 10.09 7.27 -2.91
CA ASP A 141 10.50 7.05 -4.30
C ASP A 141 10.23 8.29 -5.15
N SER A 142 11.27 8.80 -5.80
CA SER A 142 11.21 10.01 -6.62
C SER A 142 10.46 9.81 -7.92
N ARG A 143 10.30 8.57 -8.40
CA ARG A 143 9.54 8.23 -9.61
C ARG A 143 8.04 8.44 -9.42
N LEU A 144 7.55 8.30 -8.19
CA LEU A 144 6.14 8.48 -7.88
C LEU A 144 5.82 9.95 -7.69
N ASP A 145 5.01 10.52 -8.58
CA ASP A 145 4.48 11.88 -8.43
C ASP A 145 3.07 11.84 -7.81
N PRO A 146 2.87 12.33 -6.58
CA PRO A 146 1.57 12.33 -5.93
C PRO A 146 0.59 13.39 -6.47
N SER A 147 1.07 14.33 -7.29
CA SER A 147 0.24 15.40 -7.87
C SER A 147 -0.57 14.94 -9.08
N ILE A 148 -0.13 13.86 -9.74
CA ILE A 148 -0.77 13.34 -10.94
C ILE A 148 -1.99 12.50 -10.50
N ASP A 149 -3.18 13.11 -10.60
CA ASP A 149 -4.41 12.32 -10.69
C ASP A 149 -5.25 12.73 -11.90
N ASN A 150 -5.40 11.79 -12.84
CA ASN A 150 -6.22 11.93 -14.03
C ASN A 150 -7.74 11.99 -13.73
N LEU A 151 -8.17 11.76 -12.48
CA LEU A 151 -9.58 11.67 -12.08
C LEU A 151 -10.03 12.77 -11.11
N HIS A 152 -9.20 13.80 -10.90
CA HIS A 152 -9.47 14.95 -10.02
C HIS A 152 -9.66 14.62 -8.53
N VAL A 153 -9.39 13.39 -8.08
CA VAL A 153 -9.48 12.98 -6.67
C VAL A 153 -8.08 12.94 -6.07
N THR A 154 -7.77 13.92 -5.23
CA THR A 154 -6.44 13.97 -4.58
C THR A 154 -6.28 12.87 -3.53
N LEU A 155 -5.03 12.53 -3.19
CA LEU A 155 -4.72 11.59 -2.11
C LEU A 155 -5.27 12.06 -0.76
N LEU A 156 -5.22 13.37 -0.51
CA LEU A 156 -5.81 14.01 0.67
C LEU A 156 -7.33 13.78 0.71
N GLU A 157 -8.04 13.91 -0.41
CA GLU A 157 -9.46 13.58 -0.44
C GLU A 157 -9.75 12.13 -0.08
N ILE A 158 -8.93 11.18 -0.53
CA ILE A 158 -9.08 9.75 -0.18
C ILE A 158 -8.89 9.57 1.32
N ALA A 159 -7.81 10.11 1.89
CA ALA A 159 -7.51 10.00 3.31
C ALA A 159 -8.61 10.62 4.18
N ILE A 160 -9.09 11.82 3.82
CA ILE A 160 -10.18 12.51 4.51
C ILE A 160 -11.48 11.71 4.39
N LYS A 161 -11.87 11.24 3.20
CA LYS A 161 -13.11 10.46 3.02
C LYS A 161 -13.15 9.17 3.87
N ASN A 162 -11.99 8.61 4.20
CA ASN A 162 -11.86 7.39 4.99
C ASN A 162 -11.44 7.65 6.46
N TYR A 163 -11.39 8.92 6.90
CA TYR A 163 -11.05 9.31 8.29
C TYR A 163 -9.64 8.86 8.74
N HIS A 164 -8.66 8.92 7.84
CA HIS A 164 -7.28 8.51 8.13
C HIS A 164 -6.37 9.73 8.37
N SER A 165 -6.46 10.32 9.57
CA SER A 165 -5.69 11.52 9.93
C SER A 165 -4.17 11.31 9.87
N GLU A 166 -3.67 10.14 10.26
CA GLU A 166 -2.24 9.82 10.21
C GLU A 166 -1.73 9.79 8.76
N VAL A 167 -2.57 9.37 7.81
CA VAL A 167 -2.25 9.44 6.39
C VAL A 167 -2.22 10.90 5.90
N ILE A 168 -3.12 11.75 6.40
CA ILE A 168 -3.11 13.19 6.04
C ILE A 168 -1.79 13.80 6.50
N GLU A 169 -1.39 13.57 7.75
CA GLU A 169 -0.12 14.07 8.29
C GLU A 169 1.07 13.58 7.47
N GLU A 170 1.14 12.28 7.18
CA GLU A 170 2.20 11.70 6.36
C GLU A 170 2.27 12.29 4.94
N LEU A 171 1.11 12.48 4.29
CA LEU A 171 1.06 13.11 2.98
C LEU A 171 1.62 14.54 3.00
N LEU A 172 1.31 15.33 4.04
CA LEU A 172 1.77 16.72 4.16
C LEU A 172 3.25 16.86 4.52
N CYS A 173 3.88 15.82 5.07
CA CYS A 173 5.34 15.78 5.25
C CYS A 173 6.10 15.82 3.91
N HIS A 174 5.45 15.49 2.79
CA HIS A 174 6.03 15.54 1.47
C HIS A 174 5.63 16.81 0.73
N GLU A 175 6.59 17.70 0.45
CA GLU A 175 6.37 18.99 -0.25
C GLU A 175 5.63 18.83 -1.60
N ARG A 176 5.80 17.68 -2.26
CA ARG A 176 5.15 17.34 -3.54
C ARG A 176 3.63 17.20 -3.43
N VAL A 177 3.09 17.03 -2.22
CA VAL A 177 1.64 17.05 -1.97
C VAL A 177 1.25 18.47 -1.62
N ASP A 178 0.42 19.09 -2.46
CA ASP A 178 -0.12 20.43 -2.23
C ASP A 178 -1.55 20.34 -1.64
N PRO A 179 -1.75 20.72 -0.36
CA PRO A 179 -3.07 20.69 0.27
C PRO A 179 -4.02 21.80 -0.21
N SER A 180 -3.51 22.79 -0.93
CA SER A 180 -4.32 23.82 -1.56
C SER A 180 -4.96 23.33 -2.87
N VAL A 181 -4.67 22.11 -3.33
CA VAL A 181 -5.20 21.58 -4.59
C VAL A 181 -6.33 20.56 -4.35
N PRO A 182 -7.44 20.64 -5.12
CA PRO A 182 -7.83 21.76 -5.99
C PRO A 182 -8.49 22.88 -5.18
N ASN A 183 -8.04 24.14 -5.31
CA ASN A 183 -8.69 25.33 -4.73
C ASN A 183 -9.09 25.21 -3.25
N ASN A 184 -8.19 24.70 -2.41
CA ASN A 184 -8.37 24.43 -0.97
C ASN A 184 -9.55 23.48 -0.67
N TYR A 185 -9.91 22.62 -1.61
CA TYR A 185 -10.98 21.64 -1.43
C TYR A 185 -10.73 20.64 -0.27
N PRO A 186 -9.49 20.18 0.03
CA PRO A 186 -9.26 19.28 1.15
C PRO A 186 -9.79 19.80 2.50
N ILE A 187 -9.49 21.06 2.86
CA ILE A 187 -10.00 21.65 4.12
C ILE A 187 -11.51 21.83 4.11
N LEU A 188 -12.08 22.20 2.96
CA LEU A 188 -13.54 22.30 2.81
C LEU A 188 -14.22 20.93 2.99
N LEU A 189 -13.64 19.87 2.43
CA LEU A 189 -14.12 18.51 2.58
C LEU A 189 -14.05 18.05 4.05
N ALA A 190 -12.94 18.30 4.73
CA ALA A 190 -12.79 18.00 6.15
C ALA A 190 -13.84 18.73 7.02
N SER A 191 -14.10 20.02 6.74
CA SER A 191 -15.18 20.79 7.38
C SER A 191 -16.57 20.22 7.10
N ARG A 192 -16.87 19.87 5.84
CA ARG A 192 -18.12 19.20 5.48
C ARG A 192 -18.30 17.85 6.16
N MET A 193 -17.21 17.13 6.44
CA MET A 193 -17.24 15.83 7.13
C MET A 193 -17.14 15.95 8.65
N ASN A 194 -17.02 17.16 9.19
CA ASN A 194 -16.83 17.42 10.61
C ASN A 194 -15.57 16.74 11.19
N GLN A 195 -14.48 16.73 10.44
CA GLN A 195 -13.21 16.14 10.87
C GLN A 195 -12.30 17.20 11.47
N VAL A 196 -12.49 17.46 12.77
CA VAL A 196 -11.71 18.45 13.54
C VAL A 196 -10.20 18.20 13.42
N GLU A 197 -9.78 16.94 13.48
CA GLU A 197 -8.36 16.57 13.44
C GLU A 197 -7.75 16.80 12.05
N ALA A 198 -8.43 16.38 10.97
CA ALA A 198 -8.01 16.69 9.61
C ALA A 198 -7.92 18.20 9.36
N ILE A 199 -8.89 19.00 9.85
CA ILE A 199 -8.84 20.47 9.76
C ILE A 199 -7.62 21.02 10.49
N THR A 200 -7.35 20.51 11.69
CA THR A 200 -6.19 20.93 12.50
C THR A 200 -4.88 20.64 11.78
N ILE A 201 -4.72 19.43 11.24
CA ILE A 201 -3.53 19.00 10.47
C ILE A 201 -3.37 19.89 9.23
N LEU A 202 -4.43 20.08 8.44
CA LEU A 202 -4.39 20.89 7.22
C LEU A 202 -4.03 22.35 7.51
N LEU A 203 -4.58 22.96 8.57
CA LEU A 203 -4.28 24.35 8.95
C LEU A 203 -2.87 24.54 9.52
N ASN A 204 -2.17 23.46 9.87
CA ASN A 204 -0.76 23.54 10.23
C ASN A 204 0.14 23.74 9.00
N ASP A 205 -0.33 23.37 7.81
CA ASP A 205 0.36 23.64 6.56
C ASP A 205 0.04 25.06 6.07
N GLY A 206 1.08 25.89 5.97
CA GLY A 206 0.95 27.31 5.59
C GLY A 206 0.45 27.55 4.17
N ARG A 207 0.34 26.50 3.34
CA ARG A 207 -0.23 26.59 1.98
C ARG A 207 -1.76 26.56 1.98
N VAL A 208 -2.39 26.18 3.09
CA VAL A 208 -3.85 26.11 3.22
C VAL A 208 -4.44 27.47 3.57
N ASP A 209 -5.37 27.95 2.74
CA ASP A 209 -6.15 29.16 2.98
C ASP A 209 -7.57 28.81 3.48
N PRO A 210 -7.87 28.96 4.79
CA PRO A 210 -9.23 28.75 5.30
C PRO A 210 -10.24 29.81 4.85
N GLY A 211 -9.79 30.97 4.37
CA GLY A 211 -10.63 32.07 3.91
C GLY A 211 -11.14 31.92 2.48
N CYS A 212 -10.65 30.90 1.76
CA CYS A 212 -11.04 30.62 0.39
C CYS A 212 -12.57 30.48 0.22
N ASN A 213 -13.04 30.74 -1.01
CA ASN A 213 -14.45 30.62 -1.39
C ASN A 213 -15.42 31.41 -0.48
N ASN A 214 -15.01 32.62 -0.06
CA ASN A 214 -15.79 33.49 0.84
C ASN A 214 -16.06 32.81 2.20
N ASN A 215 -14.98 32.37 2.85
CA ASN A 215 -14.99 31.69 4.15
C ASN A 215 -15.91 30.45 4.16
N GLU A 216 -15.95 29.69 3.07
CA GLU A 216 -16.89 28.56 2.95
C GLU A 216 -16.66 27.54 4.06
N CYS A 217 -15.41 27.26 4.38
CA CYS A 217 -15.02 26.34 5.45
C CYS A 217 -15.67 26.73 6.79
N LEU A 218 -15.56 28.01 7.18
CA LEU A 218 -16.17 28.54 8.40
C LEU A 218 -17.70 28.52 8.34
N ARG A 219 -18.28 28.93 7.21
CA ARG A 219 -19.74 28.92 7.01
C ARG A 219 -20.33 27.51 7.15
N VAL A 220 -19.65 26.50 6.62
CA VAL A 220 -20.04 25.09 6.76
C VAL A 220 -19.96 24.63 8.20
N ALA A 221 -18.86 24.95 8.91
CA ALA A 221 -18.70 24.62 10.32
C ALA A 221 -19.80 25.24 11.20
N CYS A 222 -20.11 26.53 10.99
CA CYS A 222 -21.21 27.23 11.67
C CYS A 222 -22.58 26.61 11.37
N LYS A 223 -22.86 26.29 10.10
CA LYS A 223 -24.14 25.66 9.70
C LYS A 223 -24.35 24.30 10.38
N LYS A 224 -23.25 23.55 10.58
CA LYS A 224 -23.28 22.25 11.27
C LYS A 224 -23.20 22.36 12.80
N GLN A 225 -23.12 23.58 13.34
CA GLN A 225 -23.03 23.85 14.78
C GLN A 225 -21.81 23.18 15.45
N VAL A 226 -20.71 23.07 14.71
CA VAL A 226 -19.48 22.47 15.25
C VAL A 226 -18.60 23.56 15.83
N LEU A 227 -18.87 23.92 17.08
CA LEU A 227 -18.15 25.01 17.76
C LEU A 227 -16.62 24.85 17.67
N ARG A 228 -16.13 23.62 17.89
CA ARG A 228 -14.69 23.34 17.87
C ARG A 228 -14.04 23.63 16.51
N CYS A 229 -14.71 23.29 15.40
CA CYS A 229 -14.21 23.62 14.06
C CYS A 229 -14.17 25.14 13.86
N CYS A 230 -15.21 25.87 14.29
CA CYS A 230 -15.25 27.32 14.17
C CYS A 230 -14.10 27.99 14.95
N GLU A 231 -13.86 27.55 16.19
CA GLU A 231 -12.75 28.04 17.01
C GLU A 231 -11.39 27.86 16.33
N ILE A 232 -11.15 26.66 15.77
CA ILE A 232 -9.88 26.34 15.11
C ILE A 232 -9.70 27.16 13.83
N ILE A 233 -10.75 27.31 13.03
CA ILE A 233 -10.69 28.08 11.77
C ILE A 233 -10.48 29.58 12.04
N ILE A 234 -11.12 30.14 13.07
CA ILE A 234 -10.99 31.57 13.42
C ILE A 234 -9.64 31.88 14.09
N GLY A 235 -9.03 30.89 14.76
CA GLY A 235 -7.75 31.05 15.47
C GLY A 235 -6.51 31.05 14.57
N ARG A 236 -6.67 30.97 13.24
CA ARG A 236 -5.60 30.92 12.24
C ARG A 236 -5.69 32.13 11.31
#